data_AF-A0A9W7YSG8-F1
#
_entry.id   AF-A0A9W7YSG8-F1
#
_cell.length_a   1.000
_cell.length_b   1.000
_cell.length_c   1.000
_cell.angle_alpha   90.00
_cell.angle_beta   90.00
_cell.angle_gamma   90.00
#
_symmetry.space_group_name_H-M   'P 1'
#
loop_
_entity.id
_entity.type
_entity.pdbx_description
1 polymer ?
#
loop_
_entity_poly.entity_id
_entity_poly.type
_entity_poly.pdbx_seq_one_letter_code
_entity_poly.pdbx_strand_id
1 'polypeptide(L)'
;MSEIVGRPRRNSIELVGAKAGTAMPAEMRQALNLRGLVPASVEDFTKQEMRAFQQLMSKPSSLEKYEFLANLRCINVNLFFRLVMNHFKEIAPIIYTPTVGEACLNYSHIYPFIYPGHMSVGLFITLGDVDNVDLVIQNYRESMTEHNDPEITVITDGSRILGLGDLGINGMAIPIGKLQLYVAAAGLNPARTLPIVLDFGTNSKKYQNDPLYLGTRQPRPDDETFYNATGKVLSALYRAFPDILVQFEDFSTDHAFGLLDQWRNKALCFNDDIQGTGSVILAGFISAVEQAGIAPTDQRILFVGAGSAGVGVAKQLVEYMMLEYNISEEQAKAMFWFVDSRGMITANRGDTLAAHKVYFARHDNDDTQCTSLEDAL
;
A
#
# COMPACT_ATOMS: atom_id res chain seq x y z
N MET A 1 -36.89 -4.67 -47.26
CA MET A 1 -36.54 -3.62 -46.29
C MET A 1 -36.11 -4.32 -45.02
N SER A 2 -34.81 -4.35 -44.76
CA SER A 2 -34.21 -5.01 -43.61
C SER A 2 -34.56 -4.27 -42.34
N GLU A 3 -35.26 -4.94 -41.42
CA GLU A 3 -35.37 -4.48 -40.03
C GLU A 3 -33.97 -4.28 -39.48
N ILE A 4 -33.71 -3.05 -39.02
CA ILE A 4 -32.46 -2.65 -38.40
C ILE A 4 -32.40 -3.40 -37.06
N VAL A 5 -31.62 -4.48 -37.06
CA VAL A 5 -31.17 -5.19 -35.85
C VAL A 5 -30.61 -4.16 -34.89
N GLY A 6 -31.17 -4.11 -33.68
CA GLY A 6 -30.94 -3.06 -32.69
C GLY A 6 -29.45 -2.76 -32.47
N ARG A 7 -29.11 -1.47 -32.43
CA ARG A 7 -27.75 -1.00 -32.15
C ARG A 7 -27.20 -1.65 -30.86
N PRO A 8 -25.94 -2.07 -30.82
CA PRO A 8 -25.31 -2.51 -29.58
C PRO A 8 -25.47 -1.40 -28.53
N ARG A 9 -25.99 -1.76 -27.33
CA ARG A 9 -25.98 -0.82 -26.20
C ARG A 9 -24.52 -0.47 -25.91
N ARG A 10 -24.22 0.79 -25.58
CA ARG A 10 -22.84 1.28 -25.31
C ARG A 10 -22.04 0.32 -24.40
N ASN A 11 -22.72 -0.27 -23.42
CA ASN A 11 -22.19 -1.25 -22.46
C ASN A 11 -21.71 -2.59 -23.08
N SER A 12 -22.16 -2.97 -24.28
CA SER A 12 -21.83 -4.26 -24.91
C SER A 12 -20.43 -4.32 -25.54
N ILE A 13 -19.89 -3.18 -25.97
CA ILE A 13 -18.52 -3.08 -26.50
C ILE A 13 -17.51 -3.04 -25.34
N GLU A 14 -17.85 -2.37 -24.24
CA GLU A 14 -17.05 -2.37 -23.00
C GLU A 14 -16.93 -3.78 -22.40
N LEU A 15 -18.00 -4.59 -22.49
CA LEU A 15 -18.01 -6.01 -22.09
C LEU A 15 -16.99 -6.87 -22.86
N VAL A 16 -16.65 -6.51 -24.10
CA VAL A 16 -15.62 -7.22 -24.87
C VAL A 16 -14.24 -6.94 -24.31
N GLY A 17 -13.91 -5.68 -24.02
CA GLY A 17 -12.61 -5.31 -23.46
C GLY A 17 -12.41 -5.88 -22.05
N ALA A 18 -13.47 -5.83 -21.23
CA ALA A 18 -13.37 -5.91 -19.78
C ALA A 18 -13.24 -7.32 -19.16
N LYS A 19 -13.91 -8.34 -19.71
CA LYS A 19 -13.99 -9.66 -19.02
C LYS A 19 -13.41 -10.82 -19.82
N ALA A 20 -13.74 -10.95 -21.11
CA ALA A 20 -13.32 -12.11 -21.92
C ALA A 20 -12.36 -11.74 -23.07
N GLY A 21 -12.31 -10.49 -23.54
CA GLY A 21 -11.48 -10.12 -24.68
C GLY A 21 -11.77 -10.97 -25.93
N THR A 22 -10.71 -11.34 -26.63
CA THR A 22 -10.72 -12.30 -27.75
C THR A 22 -11.16 -13.72 -27.38
N ALA A 23 -11.35 -14.05 -26.10
CA ALA A 23 -11.83 -15.36 -25.67
C ALA A 23 -13.37 -15.47 -25.62
N MET A 24 -14.08 -14.38 -25.92
CA MET A 24 -15.55 -14.42 -26.01
C MET A 24 -15.99 -15.39 -27.13
N PRO A 25 -16.88 -16.38 -26.86
CA PRO A 25 -17.37 -17.32 -27.87
C PRO A 25 -18.10 -16.64 -29.04
N ALA A 26 -18.08 -17.27 -30.21
CA ALA A 26 -18.66 -16.70 -31.43
C ALA A 26 -20.18 -16.48 -31.31
N GLU A 27 -20.88 -17.39 -30.64
CA GLU A 27 -22.32 -17.34 -30.39
C GLU A 27 -22.66 -16.14 -29.49
N MET A 28 -21.87 -15.90 -28.44
CA MET A 28 -22.03 -14.74 -27.55
C MET A 28 -21.76 -13.43 -28.29
N ARG A 29 -20.74 -13.40 -29.15
CA ARG A 29 -20.46 -12.22 -30.01
C ARG A 29 -21.63 -11.92 -30.94
N GLN A 30 -22.26 -12.93 -31.52
CA GLN A 30 -23.44 -12.76 -32.35
C GLN A 30 -24.63 -12.23 -31.53
N ALA A 31 -24.89 -12.82 -30.36
CA ALA A 31 -25.98 -12.40 -29.47
C ALA A 31 -25.82 -10.95 -28.98
N LEU A 32 -24.58 -10.48 -28.81
CA LEU A 32 -24.25 -9.12 -28.38
C LEU A 32 -24.06 -8.12 -29.55
N ASN A 33 -24.33 -8.52 -30.81
CA ASN A 33 -24.13 -7.68 -32.00
C ASN A 33 -22.67 -7.17 -32.18
N LEU A 34 -21.69 -8.01 -31.86
CA LEU A 34 -20.25 -7.67 -31.91
C LEU A 34 -19.56 -8.10 -33.20
N ARG A 35 -20.29 -8.73 -34.13
CA ARG A 35 -19.73 -9.19 -35.40
C ARG A 35 -19.17 -8.00 -36.20
N GLY A 36 -17.89 -8.07 -36.58
CA GLY A 36 -17.19 -6.99 -37.28
C GLY A 36 -16.62 -5.89 -36.39
N LEU A 37 -16.93 -5.91 -35.08
CA LEU A 37 -16.40 -4.96 -34.09
C LEU A 37 -15.19 -5.52 -33.32
N VAL A 38 -14.93 -6.82 -33.46
CA VAL A 38 -13.82 -7.54 -32.82
C VAL A 38 -13.13 -8.44 -33.84
N PRO A 39 -11.83 -8.76 -33.66
CA PRO A 39 -11.14 -9.72 -34.53
C PRO A 39 -11.90 -11.04 -34.65
N ALA A 40 -11.92 -11.65 -35.84
CA ALA A 40 -12.70 -12.87 -36.10
C ALA A 40 -12.22 -14.08 -35.27
N SER A 41 -10.95 -14.11 -34.88
CA SER A 41 -10.38 -15.20 -34.07
C SER A 41 -11.04 -15.28 -32.69
N VAL A 42 -11.32 -16.50 -32.25
CA VAL A 42 -11.70 -16.82 -30.86
C VAL A 42 -10.49 -17.50 -30.21
N GLU A 43 -9.99 -16.89 -29.15
CA GLU A 43 -8.81 -17.35 -28.43
C GLU A 43 -9.18 -18.07 -27.14
N ASP A 44 -8.21 -18.76 -26.57
CA ASP A 44 -8.25 -19.20 -25.18
C ASP A 44 -7.47 -18.18 -24.32
N PHE A 45 -7.63 -18.30 -23.00
CA PHE A 45 -6.93 -17.43 -22.04
C PHE A 45 -5.41 -17.60 -22.09
N THR A 46 -4.90 -18.76 -22.50
CA THR A 46 -3.46 -19.02 -22.63
C THR A 46 -2.84 -18.17 -23.74
N LYS A 47 -3.51 -18.01 -24.89
CA LYS A 47 -3.04 -17.13 -25.97
C LYS A 47 -3.08 -15.65 -25.58
N GLN A 48 -4.10 -15.23 -24.84
CA GLN A 48 -4.18 -13.85 -24.31
C GLN A 48 -3.04 -13.57 -23.34
N GLU A 49 -2.79 -14.49 -22.41
CA GLU A 49 -1.69 -14.45 -21.45
C GLU A 49 -0.34 -14.39 -22.17
N MET A 50 -0.09 -15.29 -23.13
CA MET A 50 1.13 -15.30 -23.93
C MET A 50 1.36 -13.97 -24.65
N ARG A 51 0.31 -13.39 -25.28
CA ARG A 51 0.41 -12.09 -25.94
C ARG A 51 0.76 -10.99 -24.96
N ALA A 52 0.05 -10.92 -23.83
CA ALA A 52 0.25 -9.86 -22.86
C ALA A 52 1.63 -9.96 -22.19
N PHE A 53 2.10 -11.18 -21.89
CA PHE A 53 3.44 -11.41 -21.35
C PHE A 53 4.54 -11.04 -22.35
N GLN A 54 4.38 -11.38 -23.64
CA GLN A 54 5.33 -10.94 -24.68
C GLN A 54 5.42 -9.41 -24.77
N GLN A 55 4.29 -8.71 -24.71
CA GLN A 55 4.24 -7.24 -24.72
C GLN A 55 4.86 -6.63 -23.46
N LEU A 56 4.65 -7.25 -22.30
CA LEU A 56 5.29 -6.86 -21.04
C LEU A 56 6.81 -6.98 -21.14
N MET A 57 7.30 -8.12 -21.63
CA MET A 57 8.73 -8.40 -21.72
C MET A 57 9.44 -7.56 -22.78
N SER A 58 8.72 -7.03 -23.77
CA SER A 58 9.30 -6.11 -24.77
C SER A 58 9.47 -4.68 -24.27
N LYS A 59 8.93 -4.31 -23.10
CA LYS A 59 9.11 -2.96 -22.54
C LYS A 59 10.55 -2.76 -22.05
N PRO A 60 11.19 -1.64 -22.38
CA PRO A 60 12.62 -1.46 -22.16
C PRO A 60 12.97 -1.08 -20.73
N SER A 61 12.06 -0.47 -19.97
CA SER A 61 12.26 -0.07 -18.57
C SER A 61 11.23 -0.72 -17.63
N SER A 62 11.56 -0.79 -16.33
CA SER A 62 10.62 -1.28 -15.32
C SER A 62 9.41 -0.36 -15.16
N LEU A 63 9.59 0.96 -15.28
CA LEU A 63 8.49 1.92 -15.25
C LEU A 63 7.51 1.69 -16.42
N GLU A 64 7.99 1.47 -17.64
CA GLU A 64 7.10 1.16 -18.77
C GLU A 64 6.40 -0.21 -18.63
N LYS A 65 7.05 -1.18 -17.96
CA LYS A 65 6.38 -2.43 -17.56
C LYS A 65 5.27 -2.17 -16.56
N TYR A 66 5.51 -1.30 -15.57
CA TYR A 66 4.51 -0.87 -14.60
C TYR A 66 3.33 -0.17 -15.29
N GLU A 67 3.59 0.78 -16.18
CA GLU A 67 2.54 1.48 -16.93
C GLU A 67 1.70 0.52 -17.78
N PHE A 68 2.35 -0.44 -18.45
CA PHE A 68 1.65 -1.47 -19.21
C PHE A 68 0.73 -2.32 -18.32
N LEU A 69 1.21 -2.75 -17.15
CA LEU A 69 0.43 -3.54 -16.21
C LEU A 69 -0.70 -2.74 -15.55
N ALA A 70 -0.46 -1.48 -15.21
CA ALA A 70 -1.48 -0.57 -14.68
C ALA A 70 -2.61 -0.35 -15.71
N ASN A 71 -2.24 -0.14 -16.97
CA ASN A 71 -3.17 -0.04 -18.09
C ASN A 71 -3.96 -1.34 -18.30
N LEU A 72 -3.28 -2.48 -18.30
CA LEU A 72 -3.91 -3.80 -18.43
C LEU A 72 -4.90 -4.08 -17.29
N ARG A 73 -4.57 -3.70 -16.05
CA ARG A 73 -5.47 -3.83 -14.90
C ARG A 73 -6.78 -3.06 -15.10
N CYS A 74 -6.72 -1.87 -15.70
CA CYS A 74 -7.90 -1.07 -16.00
C CYS A 74 -8.73 -1.65 -17.15
N ILE A 75 -8.09 -2.23 -18.16
CA ILE A 75 -8.77 -2.75 -19.35
C ILE A 75 -9.33 -4.16 -19.11
N ASN A 76 -8.57 -5.04 -18.47
CA ASN A 76 -8.93 -6.44 -18.24
C ASN A 76 -8.29 -6.95 -16.94
N VAL A 77 -8.99 -6.71 -15.83
CA VAL A 77 -8.57 -7.10 -14.48
C VAL A 77 -8.31 -8.61 -14.34
N ASN A 78 -9.08 -9.45 -15.05
CA ASN A 78 -8.91 -10.90 -15.01
C ASN A 78 -7.59 -11.32 -15.66
N LEU A 79 -7.25 -10.77 -16.83
CA LEU A 79 -5.98 -11.04 -17.50
C LEU A 79 -4.79 -10.49 -16.73
N PHE A 80 -4.94 -9.31 -16.10
CA PHE A 80 -3.94 -8.76 -15.20
C PHE A 80 -3.63 -9.74 -14.05
N PHE A 81 -4.63 -10.18 -13.28
CA PHE A 81 -4.38 -11.10 -12.17
C PHE A 81 -3.94 -12.48 -12.62
N ARG A 82 -4.40 -12.96 -13.79
CA ARG A 82 -3.89 -14.18 -14.40
C ARG A 82 -2.38 -14.10 -14.64
N LEU A 83 -1.88 -12.99 -15.20
CA LEU A 83 -0.44 -12.77 -15.37
C LEU A 83 0.28 -12.73 -14.03
N VAL A 84 -0.22 -11.92 -13.08
CA VAL A 84 0.40 -11.78 -11.75
C VAL A 84 0.55 -13.13 -11.07
N MET A 85 -0.48 -13.97 -11.08
CA MET A 85 -0.44 -15.29 -10.43
C MET A 85 0.49 -16.28 -11.16
N ASN A 86 0.47 -16.32 -12.49
CA ASN A 86 1.27 -17.28 -13.26
C ASN A 86 2.75 -16.88 -13.42
N HIS A 87 3.06 -15.59 -13.30
CA HIS A 87 4.39 -15.01 -13.47
C HIS A 87 4.77 -14.12 -12.28
N PHE A 88 4.42 -14.54 -11.07
CA PHE A 88 4.58 -13.72 -9.86
C PHE A 88 6.02 -13.29 -9.63
N LYS A 89 7.00 -14.17 -9.89
CA LYS A 89 8.42 -13.88 -9.68
C LYS A 89 8.91 -12.73 -10.58
N GLU A 90 8.44 -12.68 -11.81
CA GLU A 90 8.79 -11.65 -12.79
C GLU A 90 7.99 -10.36 -12.59
N ILE A 91 6.74 -10.47 -12.14
CA ILE A 91 5.80 -9.34 -12.08
C ILE A 91 5.79 -8.65 -10.72
N ALA A 92 5.95 -9.37 -9.60
CA ALA A 92 5.93 -8.77 -8.26
C ALA A 92 6.94 -7.61 -8.12
N PRO A 93 8.20 -7.70 -8.61
CA PRO A 93 9.14 -6.59 -8.55
C PRO A 93 8.75 -5.35 -9.37
N ILE A 94 7.80 -5.51 -10.32
CA ILE A 94 7.29 -4.44 -11.18
C ILE A 94 6.09 -3.74 -10.54
N ILE A 95 5.10 -4.50 -10.07
CA ILE A 95 3.87 -3.94 -9.46
C ILE A 95 4.06 -3.55 -7.99
N TYR A 96 5.15 -4.00 -7.39
CA TYR A 96 5.54 -3.71 -6.01
C TYR A 96 7.00 -3.24 -5.98
N THR A 97 7.69 -3.39 -4.84
CA THR A 97 9.06 -2.92 -4.68
C THR A 97 10.05 -3.70 -5.57
N PRO A 98 11.04 -3.03 -6.20
CA PRO A 98 11.34 -1.60 -6.07
C PRO A 98 10.58 -0.67 -7.02
N THR A 99 9.99 -1.17 -8.12
CA THR A 99 9.46 -0.33 -9.20
C THR A 99 8.26 0.53 -8.80
N VAL A 100 7.43 0.08 -7.86
CA VAL A 100 6.34 0.92 -7.33
C VAL A 100 6.85 2.23 -6.72
N GLY A 101 8.06 2.23 -6.14
CA GLY A 101 8.69 3.46 -5.64
C GLY A 101 9.07 4.42 -6.77
N GLU A 102 9.55 3.91 -7.90
CA GLU A 102 9.79 4.69 -9.12
C GLU A 102 8.47 5.23 -9.70
N ALA A 103 7.41 4.41 -9.69
CA ALA A 103 6.08 4.84 -10.09
C ALA A 103 5.55 5.95 -9.18
N CYS A 104 5.78 5.88 -7.86
CA CYS A 104 5.47 6.99 -6.95
C CYS A 104 6.26 8.24 -7.31
N LEU A 105 7.58 8.16 -7.50
CA LEU A 105 8.40 9.33 -7.85
C LEU A 105 7.89 10.07 -9.10
N ASN A 106 7.32 9.33 -10.05
CA ASN A 106 6.81 9.83 -11.33
C ASN A 106 5.28 9.89 -11.42
N TYR A 107 4.53 9.63 -10.33
CA TYR A 107 3.09 9.35 -10.40
C TYR A 107 2.29 10.45 -11.11
N SER A 108 2.54 11.70 -10.73
CA SER A 108 1.92 12.87 -11.36
C SER A 108 2.25 13.03 -12.86
N HIS A 109 3.42 12.56 -13.31
CA HIS A 109 3.88 12.65 -14.70
C HIS A 109 3.33 11.52 -15.58
N ILE A 110 3.09 10.34 -14.99
CA ILE A 110 2.55 9.17 -15.70
C ILE A 110 1.01 9.10 -15.64
N TYR A 111 0.38 9.94 -14.83
CA TYR A 111 -1.07 10.16 -14.85
C TYR A 111 -1.46 11.11 -16.00
N PRO A 112 -2.54 10.85 -16.76
CA PRO A 112 -3.53 9.79 -16.61
C PRO A 112 -3.22 8.50 -17.40
N PHE A 113 -2.03 8.36 -17.98
CA PHE A 113 -1.72 7.28 -18.93
C PHE A 113 -1.77 5.87 -18.31
N ILE A 114 -1.50 5.77 -17.01
CA ILE A 114 -1.66 4.53 -16.23
C ILE A 114 -3.12 4.16 -15.90
N TYR A 115 -4.08 5.03 -16.21
CA TYR A 115 -5.51 4.83 -15.97
C TYR A 115 -6.34 5.19 -17.21
N PRO A 116 -6.25 4.38 -18.29
CA PRO A 116 -7.02 4.65 -19.49
C PRO A 116 -8.53 4.59 -19.22
N GLY A 117 -9.25 5.62 -19.65
CA GLY A 117 -10.73 5.67 -19.60
C GLY A 117 -11.30 6.44 -18.41
N HIS A 118 -12.55 6.14 -18.06
CA HIS A 118 -13.30 6.80 -16.98
C HIS A 118 -13.24 6.05 -15.64
N MET A 119 -12.28 5.14 -15.48
CA MET A 119 -12.24 4.26 -14.31
C MET A 119 -11.63 4.99 -13.11
N SER A 120 -12.41 5.14 -12.05
CA SER A 120 -11.88 5.56 -10.76
C SER A 120 -10.92 4.49 -10.23
N VAL A 121 -9.78 4.92 -9.72
CA VAL A 121 -8.71 4.03 -9.26
C VAL A 121 -8.50 4.11 -7.75
N GLY A 122 -9.38 4.82 -7.04
CA GLY A 122 -9.31 5.06 -5.61
C GLY A 122 -10.02 6.35 -5.21
N LEU A 123 -9.89 6.70 -3.93
CA LEU A 123 -10.33 7.99 -3.41
C LEU A 123 -9.14 8.91 -3.15
N PHE A 124 -9.28 10.16 -3.58
CA PHE A 124 -8.37 11.25 -3.28
C PHE A 124 -9.15 12.24 -2.41
N ILE A 125 -8.76 12.37 -1.14
CA ILE A 125 -9.51 13.18 -0.17
C ILE A 125 -8.59 14.30 0.29
N THR A 126 -8.91 15.54 -0.09
CA THR A 126 -8.17 16.72 0.35
C THR A 126 -8.66 17.19 1.73
N LEU A 127 -7.92 18.10 2.38
CA LEU A 127 -8.42 18.77 3.58
C LEU A 127 -9.74 19.53 3.34
N GLY A 128 -9.95 20.07 2.12
CA GLY A 128 -11.16 20.78 1.76
C GLY A 128 -12.40 19.88 1.63
N ASP A 129 -12.19 18.58 1.43
CA ASP A 129 -13.27 17.60 1.26
C ASP A 129 -13.75 17.01 2.59
N VAL A 130 -12.99 17.19 3.68
CA VAL A 130 -13.20 16.49 4.97
C VAL A 130 -14.61 16.72 5.54
N ASP A 131 -15.14 17.93 5.46
CA ASP A 131 -16.49 18.24 5.96
C ASP A 131 -17.60 17.70 5.05
N ASN A 132 -17.26 17.26 3.83
CA ASN A 132 -18.17 16.66 2.84
C ASN A 132 -17.76 15.23 2.47
N VAL A 133 -17.01 14.53 3.32
CA VAL A 133 -16.49 13.19 3.00
C VAL A 133 -17.59 12.17 2.73
N ASP A 134 -18.77 12.33 3.33
CA ASP A 134 -19.94 11.48 3.06
C ASP A 134 -20.37 11.58 1.58
N LEU A 135 -20.28 12.77 0.96
CA LEU A 135 -20.52 12.95 -0.47
C LEU A 135 -19.43 12.31 -1.33
N VAL A 136 -18.16 12.40 -0.91
CA VAL A 136 -17.04 11.74 -1.61
C VAL A 136 -17.26 10.22 -1.66
N ILE A 137 -17.65 9.63 -0.53
CA ILE A 137 -17.97 8.20 -0.43
C ILE A 137 -19.21 7.85 -1.27
N GLN A 138 -20.23 8.69 -1.27
CA GLN A 138 -21.41 8.49 -2.12
C GLN A 138 -21.05 8.50 -3.62
N ASN A 139 -20.24 9.46 -4.07
CA ASN A 139 -19.76 9.53 -5.45
C ASN A 139 -18.99 8.27 -5.84
N TYR A 140 -18.17 7.73 -4.92
CA TYR A 140 -17.50 6.46 -5.14
C TYR A 140 -18.49 5.31 -5.30
N ARG A 141 -19.50 5.20 -4.42
CA ARG A 141 -20.56 4.17 -4.52
C ARG A 141 -21.32 4.22 -5.84
N GLU A 142 -21.63 5.42 -6.32
CA GLU A 142 -22.32 5.62 -7.60
C GLU A 142 -21.42 5.31 -8.81
N SER A 143 -20.09 5.39 -8.66
CA SER A 143 -19.13 5.04 -9.71
C SER A 143 -18.94 3.53 -9.90
N MET A 144 -19.35 2.71 -8.91
CA MET A 144 -19.16 1.27 -8.94
C MET A 144 -20.17 0.59 -9.88
N THR A 145 -19.68 -0.28 -10.76
CA THR A 145 -20.50 -1.00 -11.74
C THR A 145 -21.37 -2.11 -11.11
N GLU A 146 -20.88 -2.69 -10.02
CA GLU A 146 -21.57 -3.63 -9.17
C GLU A 146 -21.59 -2.99 -7.78
N HIS A 147 -22.76 -2.84 -7.14
CA HIS A 147 -22.91 -2.22 -5.81
C HIS A 147 -22.30 -3.10 -4.70
N ASN A 148 -21.01 -3.38 -4.79
CA ASN A 148 -20.25 -4.17 -3.86
C ASN A 148 -19.48 -3.23 -2.95
N ASP A 149 -19.86 -3.20 -1.68
CA ASP A 149 -19.09 -2.45 -0.69
C ASP A 149 -17.67 -3.05 -0.56
N PRO A 150 -16.63 -2.19 -0.44
CA PRO A 150 -15.26 -2.63 -0.22
C PRO A 150 -15.12 -3.35 1.13
N GLU A 151 -14.32 -4.40 1.14
CA GLU A 151 -13.96 -5.18 2.35
C GLU A 151 -12.64 -4.72 2.95
N ILE A 152 -11.79 -4.10 2.13
CA ILE A 152 -10.48 -3.61 2.56
C ILE A 152 -10.17 -2.28 1.89
N THR A 153 -9.57 -1.39 2.67
CA THR A 153 -8.89 -0.20 2.19
C THR A 153 -7.46 -0.16 2.65
N VAL A 154 -6.56 0.26 1.76
CA VAL A 154 -5.22 0.70 2.13
C VAL A 154 -5.22 2.22 2.01
N ILE A 155 -4.87 2.90 3.09
CA ILE A 155 -4.89 4.35 3.18
C ILE A 155 -3.49 4.89 3.49
N THR A 156 -3.09 5.95 2.80
CA THR A 156 -1.83 6.67 3.03
C THR A 156 -2.05 8.17 2.92
N ASP A 157 -1.21 8.99 3.55
CA ASP A 157 -1.08 10.42 3.25
C ASP A 157 0.19 10.73 2.42
N GLY A 158 0.97 9.69 2.08
CA GLY A 158 2.21 9.77 1.33
C GLY A 158 3.33 10.57 2.00
N SER A 159 3.29 10.74 3.32
CA SER A 159 4.31 11.47 4.07
C SER A 159 5.62 10.68 4.25
N ARG A 160 5.58 9.35 4.12
CA ARG A 160 6.76 8.49 4.25
C ARG A 160 6.68 7.29 3.31
N ILE A 161 6.68 7.55 2.01
CA ILE A 161 6.63 6.49 1.01
C ILE A 161 7.96 5.74 0.98
N LEU A 162 7.95 4.47 1.40
CA LEU A 162 9.14 3.62 1.49
C LEU A 162 10.30 4.35 2.21
N GLY A 163 11.51 4.30 1.63
CA GLY A 163 12.66 5.13 2.01
C GLY A 163 12.79 6.43 1.20
N LEU A 164 11.75 6.84 0.45
CA LEU A 164 11.79 7.96 -0.50
C LEU A 164 11.29 9.29 0.11
N GLY A 165 10.65 9.22 1.27
CA GLY A 165 10.19 10.39 2.03
C GLY A 165 8.81 10.88 1.62
N ASP A 166 8.58 12.19 1.75
CA ASP A 166 7.29 12.82 1.49
C ASP A 166 7.05 13.01 -0.01
N LEU A 167 6.13 12.22 -0.56
CA LEU A 167 5.72 12.28 -1.96
C LEU A 167 4.29 12.83 -2.14
N GLY A 168 3.58 13.14 -1.04
CA GLY A 168 2.19 13.60 -1.10
C GLY A 168 1.29 12.62 -1.84
N ILE A 169 0.44 13.13 -2.74
CA ILE A 169 -0.51 12.27 -3.47
C ILE A 169 0.14 11.22 -4.36
N ASN A 170 1.42 11.42 -4.72
CA ASN A 170 2.14 10.49 -5.55
C ASN A 170 2.32 9.14 -4.85
N GLY A 171 2.11 9.09 -3.54
CA GLY A 171 2.02 7.87 -2.74
C GLY A 171 0.88 6.93 -3.11
N MET A 172 -0.12 7.36 -3.89
CA MET A 172 -1.30 6.54 -4.26
C MET A 172 -0.95 5.18 -4.90
N ALA A 173 0.20 5.07 -5.59
CA ALA A 173 0.62 3.79 -6.15
C ALA A 173 0.89 2.71 -5.08
N ILE A 174 1.21 3.09 -3.84
CA ILE A 174 1.43 2.14 -2.73
C ILE A 174 0.12 1.44 -2.33
N PRO A 175 -0.97 2.14 -1.94
CA PRO A 175 -2.27 1.51 -1.72
C PRO A 175 -2.72 0.59 -2.84
N ILE A 176 -2.54 1.04 -4.09
CA ILE A 176 -2.89 0.26 -5.28
C ILE A 176 -2.06 -1.03 -5.36
N GLY A 177 -0.74 -0.94 -5.19
CA GLY A 177 0.15 -2.10 -5.22
C GLY A 177 -0.14 -3.10 -4.09
N LYS A 178 -0.35 -2.62 -2.86
CA LYS A 178 -0.72 -3.47 -1.71
C LYS A 178 -2.01 -4.25 -1.98
N LEU A 179 -3.05 -3.57 -2.44
CA LEU A 179 -4.34 -4.20 -2.75
C LEU A 179 -4.23 -5.22 -3.90
N GLN A 180 -3.35 -5.01 -4.87
CA GLN A 180 -3.06 -6.02 -5.89
C GLN A 180 -2.43 -7.28 -5.28
N LEU A 181 -1.55 -7.14 -4.29
CA LEU A 181 -0.99 -8.28 -3.57
C LEU A 181 -2.04 -9.00 -2.72
N TYR A 182 -2.99 -8.29 -2.10
CA TYR A 182 -4.12 -8.92 -1.42
C TYR A 182 -4.95 -9.81 -2.34
N VAL A 183 -5.26 -9.31 -3.54
CA VAL A 183 -6.01 -10.10 -4.53
C VAL A 183 -5.17 -11.30 -4.99
N ALA A 184 -3.91 -11.09 -5.36
CA ALA A 184 -3.06 -12.15 -5.91
C ALA A 184 -2.65 -13.22 -4.89
N ALA A 185 -2.35 -12.84 -3.65
CA ALA A 185 -1.81 -13.73 -2.62
C ALA A 185 -2.86 -14.27 -1.65
N ALA A 186 -3.92 -13.48 -1.36
CA ALA A 186 -4.96 -13.85 -0.40
C ALA A 186 -6.33 -14.10 -1.07
N GLY A 187 -6.45 -13.92 -2.39
CA GLY A 187 -7.67 -14.24 -3.14
C GLY A 187 -8.84 -13.28 -2.88
N LEU A 188 -8.57 -12.06 -2.42
CA LEU A 188 -9.61 -11.04 -2.24
C LEU A 188 -10.25 -10.68 -3.58
N ASN A 189 -11.53 -10.30 -3.55
CA ASN A 189 -12.21 -9.85 -4.76
C ASN A 189 -11.68 -8.46 -5.17
N PRO A 190 -11.11 -8.29 -6.38
CA PRO A 190 -10.57 -7.00 -6.81
C PRO A 190 -11.62 -5.88 -6.93
N ALA A 191 -12.91 -6.22 -7.05
CA ALA A 191 -14.00 -5.24 -7.03
C ALA A 191 -14.33 -4.73 -5.63
N ARG A 192 -13.78 -5.35 -4.57
CA ARG A 192 -14.04 -5.02 -3.15
C ARG A 192 -12.81 -4.46 -2.44
N THR A 193 -11.86 -3.94 -3.21
CA THR A 193 -10.68 -3.24 -2.70
C THR A 193 -10.80 -1.74 -2.97
N LEU A 194 -10.44 -0.91 -1.98
CA LEU A 194 -10.50 0.55 -2.10
C LEU A 194 -9.15 1.19 -1.72
N PRO A 195 -8.34 1.67 -2.68
CA PRO A 195 -7.16 2.47 -2.34
C PRO A 195 -7.56 3.92 -2.03
N ILE A 196 -6.96 4.51 -0.99
CA ILE A 196 -7.24 5.89 -0.57
C ILE A 196 -5.93 6.64 -0.35
N VAL A 197 -5.88 7.88 -0.85
CA VAL A 197 -4.85 8.86 -0.48
C VAL A 197 -5.47 10.09 0.18
N LEU A 198 -4.92 10.48 1.32
CA LEU A 198 -5.24 11.72 2.01
C LEU A 198 -4.32 12.82 1.48
N ASP A 199 -4.82 13.66 0.56
CA ASP A 199 -4.08 14.79 0.00
C ASP A 199 -4.14 15.99 0.95
N PHE A 200 -3.45 15.88 2.07
CA PHE A 200 -3.37 16.97 3.05
C PHE A 200 -2.16 17.89 2.77
N GLY A 201 -1.68 17.92 1.53
CA GLY A 201 -0.48 18.65 1.12
C GLY A 201 0.80 17.82 1.22
N THR A 202 1.94 18.47 1.02
CA THR A 202 3.27 17.86 1.07
C THR A 202 4.29 18.89 1.54
N ASN A 203 5.28 18.48 2.33
CA ASN A 203 6.39 19.35 2.74
C ASN A 203 7.54 19.36 1.72
N SER A 204 7.45 18.55 0.66
CA SER A 204 8.46 18.48 -0.39
C SER A 204 8.40 19.70 -1.32
N LYS A 205 9.41 20.57 -1.25
CA LYS A 205 9.55 21.73 -2.14
C LYS A 205 9.68 21.34 -3.61
N LYS A 206 10.22 20.14 -3.89
CA LYS A 206 10.27 19.59 -5.26
C LYS A 206 8.85 19.49 -5.84
N TYR A 207 7.92 18.89 -5.11
CA TYR A 207 6.55 18.68 -5.59
C TYR A 207 5.68 19.95 -5.52
N GLN A 208 5.88 20.80 -4.51
CA GLN A 208 5.19 22.11 -4.45
C GLN A 208 5.51 22.99 -5.68
N ASN A 209 6.73 22.88 -6.22
CA ASN A 209 7.20 23.67 -7.36
C ASN A 209 7.06 22.96 -8.71
N ASP A 210 6.73 21.67 -8.73
CA ASP A 210 6.58 20.90 -9.96
C ASP A 210 5.25 21.28 -10.65
N PRO A 211 5.27 21.84 -11.87
CA PRO A 211 4.06 22.25 -12.57
C PRO A 211 3.14 21.08 -12.92
N LEU A 212 3.66 19.85 -12.96
CA LEU A 212 2.89 18.64 -13.25
C LEU A 212 2.41 17.94 -11.99
N TYR A 213 2.82 18.35 -10.78
CA TYR A 213 2.31 17.76 -9.55
C TYR A 213 0.79 17.97 -9.45
N LEU A 214 0.06 16.85 -9.29
CA LEU A 214 -1.39 16.81 -9.30
C LEU A 214 -2.02 17.07 -7.92
N GLY A 215 -1.23 17.08 -6.85
CA GLY A 215 -1.74 17.20 -5.48
C GLY A 215 -1.79 18.65 -4.99
N THR A 216 -2.29 18.81 -3.77
CA THR A 216 -2.43 20.10 -3.13
C THR A 216 -1.04 20.70 -2.85
N ARG A 217 -0.76 21.87 -3.42
CA ARG A 217 0.56 22.56 -3.35
C ARG A 217 0.68 23.43 -2.10
N GLN A 218 0.43 22.83 -0.95
CA GLN A 218 0.58 23.48 0.36
C GLN A 218 1.36 22.58 1.33
N PRO A 219 1.99 23.15 2.37
CA PRO A 219 2.58 22.37 3.45
C PRO A 219 1.55 21.46 4.11
N ARG A 220 2.03 20.36 4.71
CA ARG A 220 1.16 19.50 5.53
C ARG A 220 0.61 20.29 6.73
N PRO A 221 -0.60 19.96 7.21
CA PRO A 221 -1.18 20.60 8.39
C PRO A 221 -0.39 20.25 9.66
N ASP A 222 -0.68 20.96 10.75
CA ASP A 222 -0.27 20.55 12.09
C ASP A 222 -0.98 19.25 12.54
N ASP A 223 -0.48 18.66 13.62
CA ASP A 223 -0.97 17.38 14.14
C ASP A 223 -2.44 17.43 14.56
N GLU A 224 -2.89 18.53 15.20
CA GLU A 224 -4.28 18.67 15.64
C GLU A 224 -5.23 18.60 14.45
N THR A 225 -4.93 19.38 13.40
CA THR A 225 -5.69 19.41 12.17
C THR A 225 -5.62 18.06 11.45
N PHE A 226 -4.44 17.44 11.38
CA PHE A 226 -4.24 16.13 10.76
C PHE A 226 -5.10 15.03 11.42
N TYR A 227 -5.03 14.89 12.76
CA TYR A 227 -5.74 13.83 13.46
C TYR A 227 -7.26 14.05 13.43
N ASN A 228 -7.73 15.30 13.54
CA ASN A 228 -9.15 15.63 13.42
C ASN A 228 -9.67 15.30 12.01
N ALA A 229 -8.96 15.75 10.96
CA ALA A 229 -9.33 15.49 9.58
C ALA A 229 -9.35 13.99 9.25
N THR A 230 -8.27 13.28 9.58
CA THR A 230 -8.18 11.83 9.37
C THR A 230 -9.26 11.09 10.14
N GLY A 231 -9.53 11.51 11.39
CA GLY A 231 -10.56 10.90 12.21
C GLY A 231 -11.98 11.06 11.66
N LYS A 232 -12.30 12.22 11.06
CA LYS A 232 -13.57 12.43 10.34
C LYS A 232 -13.68 11.51 9.12
N VAL A 233 -12.60 11.37 8.34
CA VAL A 233 -12.57 10.46 7.18
C VAL A 233 -12.79 9.00 7.61
N LEU A 234 -12.05 8.52 8.60
CA LEU A 234 -12.20 7.15 9.12
C LEU A 234 -13.60 6.90 9.68
N SER A 235 -14.14 7.86 10.44
CA SER A 235 -15.51 7.75 10.97
C SER A 235 -16.55 7.66 9.86
N ALA A 236 -16.38 8.40 8.76
CA ALA A 236 -17.27 8.31 7.60
C ALA A 236 -17.11 6.98 6.86
N LEU A 237 -15.87 6.49 6.68
CA LEU A 237 -15.60 5.18 6.08
C LEU A 237 -16.28 4.05 6.86
N TYR A 238 -16.11 3.98 8.18
CA TYR A 238 -16.77 2.94 8.99
C TYR A 238 -18.29 3.10 9.08
N ARG A 239 -18.82 4.32 8.93
CA ARG A 239 -20.27 4.53 8.86
C ARG A 239 -20.84 4.01 7.53
N ALA A 240 -20.12 4.25 6.43
CA ALA A 240 -20.52 3.79 5.11
C ALA A 240 -20.30 2.29 4.94
N PHE A 241 -19.16 1.76 5.40
CA PHE A 241 -18.70 0.38 5.25
C PHE A 241 -18.32 -0.20 6.62
N PRO A 242 -19.28 -0.68 7.43
CA PRO A 242 -19.02 -1.07 8.82
C PRO A 242 -17.97 -2.17 9.01
N ASP A 243 -17.86 -3.09 8.05
CA ASP A 243 -16.96 -4.24 8.12
C ASP A 243 -15.64 -4.04 7.37
N ILE A 244 -15.37 -2.81 6.88
CA ILE A 244 -14.14 -2.55 6.11
C ILE A 244 -12.90 -2.69 7.00
N LEU A 245 -11.92 -3.45 6.53
CA LEU A 245 -10.59 -3.47 7.11
C LEU A 245 -9.80 -2.24 6.63
N VAL A 246 -9.32 -1.41 7.56
CA VAL A 246 -8.45 -0.27 7.25
C VAL A 246 -6.99 -0.61 7.54
N GLN A 247 -6.18 -0.68 6.49
CA GLN A 247 -4.72 -0.75 6.58
C GLN A 247 -4.11 0.64 6.44
N PHE A 248 -3.43 1.12 7.48
CA PHE A 248 -2.59 2.32 7.41
C PHE A 248 -1.23 1.99 6.80
N GLU A 249 -0.79 2.83 5.86
CA GLU A 249 0.43 2.59 5.09
C GLU A 249 1.23 3.87 4.86
N ASP A 250 2.55 3.80 5.01
CA ASP A 250 3.50 4.83 4.60
C ASP A 250 3.22 6.24 5.18
N PHE A 251 2.72 6.28 6.42
CA PHE A 251 2.60 7.50 7.22
C PHE A 251 3.93 7.85 7.90
N SER A 252 4.12 9.13 8.19
CA SER A 252 5.21 9.61 9.04
C SER A 252 5.22 8.83 10.36
N THR A 253 6.40 8.61 10.96
CA THR A 253 6.54 7.73 12.14
C THR A 253 5.56 8.10 13.26
N ASP A 254 5.48 9.39 13.57
CA ASP A 254 4.66 9.87 14.69
C ASP A 254 3.17 9.74 14.37
N HIS A 255 2.75 10.01 13.12
CA HIS A 255 1.37 9.79 12.68
C HIS A 255 1.00 8.30 12.62
N ALA A 256 1.91 7.42 12.19
CA ALA A 256 1.67 5.99 12.13
C ALA A 256 1.37 5.41 13.52
N PHE A 257 2.18 5.74 14.53
CA PHE A 257 1.93 5.33 15.91
C PHE A 257 0.66 6.00 16.47
N GLY A 258 0.51 7.31 16.29
CA GLY A 258 -0.63 8.06 16.82
C GLY A 258 -1.97 7.58 16.27
N LEU A 259 -2.06 7.30 14.97
CA LEU A 259 -3.26 6.74 14.35
C LEU A 259 -3.55 5.33 14.87
N LEU A 260 -2.53 4.47 14.93
CA LEU A 260 -2.71 3.11 15.42
C LEU A 260 -3.21 3.10 16.87
N ASP A 261 -2.61 3.91 17.75
CA ASP A 261 -3.01 4.02 19.16
C ASP A 261 -4.44 4.56 19.31
N GLN A 262 -4.84 5.52 18.48
CA GLN A 262 -6.19 6.09 18.53
C GLN A 262 -7.29 5.14 18.04
N TRP A 263 -6.99 4.25 17.09
CA TRP A 263 -8.01 3.51 16.33
C TRP A 263 -8.05 2.01 16.59
N ARG A 264 -6.93 1.35 16.95
CA ARG A 264 -6.85 -0.13 17.06
C ARG A 264 -7.86 -0.79 18.02
N ASN A 265 -8.34 -0.05 19.01
CA ASN A 265 -9.32 -0.54 19.99
C ASN A 265 -10.75 -0.05 19.71
N LYS A 266 -10.96 0.69 18.61
CA LYS A 266 -12.25 1.29 18.23
C LYS A 266 -12.81 0.71 16.95
N ALA A 267 -11.96 0.27 16.03
CA ALA A 267 -12.37 -0.21 14.73
C ALA A 267 -11.37 -1.22 14.14
N LEU A 268 -11.78 -1.92 13.08
CA LEU A 268 -10.98 -2.95 12.41
C LEU A 268 -9.87 -2.31 11.57
N CYS A 269 -8.74 -2.03 12.21
CA CYS A 269 -7.58 -1.46 11.54
C CYS A 269 -6.25 -2.01 12.04
N PHE A 270 -5.22 -1.86 11.22
CA PHE A 270 -3.84 -2.13 11.57
C PHE A 270 -2.91 -1.25 10.74
N ASN A 271 -1.63 -1.19 11.12
CA ASN A 271 -0.60 -0.53 10.33
C ASN A 271 0.44 -1.56 9.85
N ASP A 272 0.68 -1.64 8.54
CA ASP A 272 1.55 -2.66 7.96
C ASP A 272 3.04 -2.40 8.27
N ASP A 273 3.46 -1.13 8.27
CA ASP A 273 4.84 -0.75 8.61
C ASP A 273 5.23 -1.15 10.03
N ILE A 274 4.28 -1.13 10.96
CA ILE A 274 4.49 -1.48 12.37
C ILE A 274 4.23 -2.97 12.60
N GLN A 275 3.02 -3.43 12.33
CA GLN A 275 2.53 -4.76 12.72
C GLN A 275 2.81 -5.82 11.63
N GLY A 276 2.66 -5.47 10.36
CA GLY A 276 2.96 -6.37 9.25
C GLY A 276 4.45 -6.69 9.16
N THR A 277 5.30 -5.66 9.22
CA THR A 277 6.76 -5.80 9.28
C THR A 277 7.20 -6.56 10.53
N GLY A 278 6.60 -6.26 11.69
CA GLY A 278 6.87 -7.02 12.92
C GLY A 278 6.54 -8.51 12.79
N SER A 279 5.42 -8.84 12.15
CA SER A 279 4.99 -10.23 11.93
C SER A 279 5.97 -11.01 11.05
N VAL A 280 6.37 -10.47 9.89
CA VAL A 280 7.29 -11.17 8.98
C VAL A 280 8.69 -11.31 9.58
N ILE A 281 9.18 -10.30 10.32
CA ILE A 281 10.47 -10.38 11.00
C ILE A 281 10.42 -11.37 12.16
N LEU A 282 9.34 -11.39 12.95
CA LEU A 282 9.17 -12.38 14.01
C LEU A 282 9.21 -13.81 13.46
N ALA A 283 8.50 -14.10 12.35
CA ALA A 283 8.54 -15.41 11.71
C ALA A 283 9.96 -15.81 11.27
N GLY A 284 10.71 -14.87 10.68
CA GLY A 284 12.11 -15.08 10.32
C GLY A 284 13.02 -15.28 11.54
N PHE A 285 12.79 -14.49 12.61
CA PHE A 285 13.54 -14.55 13.85
C PHE A 285 13.40 -15.91 14.54
N ILE A 286 12.17 -16.42 14.67
CA ILE A 286 11.91 -17.77 15.23
C ILE A 286 12.73 -18.82 14.49
N SER A 287 12.63 -18.83 13.16
CA SER A 287 13.34 -19.79 12.31
C SER A 287 14.87 -19.66 12.40
N ALA A 288 15.38 -18.44 12.56
CA ALA A 288 16.82 -18.17 12.62
C ALA A 288 17.42 -18.55 13.98
N VAL A 289 16.72 -18.25 15.08
CA VAL A 289 17.17 -18.57 16.44
C VAL A 289 17.22 -20.08 16.67
N GLU A 290 16.23 -20.82 16.19
CA GLU A 290 16.23 -22.28 16.24
C GLU A 290 17.47 -22.89 15.56
N GLN A 291 17.92 -22.30 14.45
CA GLN A 291 19.11 -22.75 13.71
C GLN A 291 20.43 -22.29 14.33
N ALA A 292 20.45 -21.14 15.01
CA ALA A 292 21.65 -20.57 15.60
C ALA A 292 22.18 -21.37 16.80
N GLY A 293 21.33 -22.15 17.47
CA GLY A 293 21.70 -22.94 18.65
C GLY A 293 22.00 -22.10 19.90
N ILE A 294 21.67 -20.81 19.88
CA ILE A 294 21.74 -19.89 21.03
C ILE A 294 20.32 -19.76 21.57
N ALA A 295 20.15 -19.83 22.90
CA ALA A 295 18.83 -19.72 23.51
C ALA A 295 18.16 -18.39 23.10
N PRO A 296 16.85 -18.39 22.80
CA PRO A 296 16.11 -17.18 22.41
C PRO A 296 16.30 -16.01 23.39
N THR A 297 16.34 -16.27 24.69
CA THR A 297 16.53 -15.28 25.76
C THR A 297 17.98 -14.78 25.91
N ASP A 298 18.95 -15.47 25.30
CA ASP A 298 20.38 -15.09 25.33
C ASP A 298 20.78 -14.26 24.09
N GLN A 299 19.82 -13.99 23.20
CA GLN A 299 20.05 -13.19 22.00
C GLN A 299 20.36 -11.73 22.36
N ARG A 300 21.29 -11.13 21.60
CA ARG A 300 21.56 -9.69 21.64
C ARG A 300 21.23 -9.08 20.30
N ILE A 301 20.20 -8.24 20.24
CA ILE A 301 19.57 -7.81 18.99
C ILE A 301 19.78 -6.32 18.80
N LEU A 302 20.54 -5.95 17.77
CA LEU A 302 20.81 -4.56 17.41
C LEU A 302 19.98 -4.13 16.21
N PHE A 303 19.20 -3.08 16.37
CA PHE A 303 18.39 -2.44 15.32
C PHE A 303 19.08 -1.22 14.75
N VAL A 304 19.22 -1.18 13.42
CA VAL A 304 19.68 0.01 12.68
C VAL A 304 18.45 0.76 12.17
N GLY A 305 18.17 1.90 12.78
CA GLY A 305 16.98 2.72 12.53
C GLY A 305 15.91 2.53 13.62
N ALA A 306 15.60 3.61 14.33
CA ALA A 306 14.60 3.64 15.40
C ALA A 306 13.30 4.36 14.97
N GLY A 307 12.80 4.04 13.77
CA GLY A 307 11.50 4.53 13.26
C GLY A 307 10.34 3.57 13.52
N SER A 308 9.19 3.81 12.88
CA SER A 308 7.97 2.99 13.02
C SER A 308 8.22 1.49 12.87
N ALA A 309 8.88 1.08 11.78
CA ALA A 309 9.19 -0.32 11.51
C ALA A 309 10.11 -0.93 12.57
N GLY A 310 11.28 -0.32 12.85
CA GLY A 310 12.24 -0.87 13.81
C GLY A 310 11.67 -1.00 15.22
N VAL A 311 10.99 0.05 15.71
CA VAL A 311 10.36 0.03 17.03
C VAL A 311 9.16 -0.93 17.08
N GLY A 312 8.35 -0.99 16.02
CA GLY A 312 7.23 -1.91 15.90
C GLY A 312 7.67 -3.38 15.96
N VAL A 313 8.67 -3.73 15.16
CA VAL A 313 9.28 -5.07 15.14
C VAL A 313 9.82 -5.43 16.52
N ALA A 314 10.61 -4.56 17.15
CA ALA A 314 11.19 -4.87 18.45
C ALA A 314 10.12 -5.03 19.53
N LYS A 315 9.04 -4.23 19.53
CA LYS A 315 7.92 -4.40 20.47
C LYS A 315 7.26 -5.77 20.29
N GLN A 316 7.04 -6.19 19.05
CA GLN A 316 6.46 -7.50 18.76
C GLN A 316 7.39 -8.66 19.16
N LEU A 317 8.70 -8.50 19.00
CA LEU A 317 9.68 -9.47 19.49
C LEU A 317 9.70 -9.51 21.03
N VAL A 318 9.59 -8.36 21.71
CA VAL A 318 9.46 -8.30 23.18
C VAL A 318 8.20 -9.04 23.64
N GLU A 319 7.05 -8.78 23.01
CA GLU A 319 5.79 -9.49 23.32
C GLU A 319 5.94 -11.01 23.12
N TYR A 320 6.56 -11.44 22.01
CA TYR A 320 6.86 -12.85 21.77
C TYR A 320 7.75 -13.44 22.87
N MET A 321 8.82 -12.74 23.29
CA MET A 321 9.71 -13.21 24.34
C MET A 321 8.98 -13.38 25.68
N MET A 322 8.13 -12.42 26.02
CA MET A 322 7.32 -12.47 27.24
C MET A 322 6.32 -13.63 27.22
N LEU A 323 5.64 -13.85 26.10
CA LEU A 323 4.59 -14.87 25.99
C LEU A 323 5.16 -16.29 25.92
N GLU A 324 6.18 -16.53 25.11
CA GLU A 324 6.71 -17.89 24.88
C GLU A 324 7.71 -18.33 25.94
N TYR A 325 8.49 -17.40 26.51
CA TYR A 325 9.54 -17.73 27.49
C TYR A 325 9.20 -17.26 28.92
N ASN A 326 8.05 -16.62 29.11
CA ASN A 326 7.55 -16.18 30.41
C ASN A 326 8.57 -15.34 31.20
N ILE A 327 9.28 -14.45 30.48
CA ILE A 327 10.21 -13.48 31.07
C ILE A 327 9.53 -12.12 31.24
N SER A 328 10.07 -11.27 32.12
CA SER A 328 9.53 -9.93 32.32
C SER A 328 9.79 -9.04 31.10
N GLU A 329 8.97 -7.99 30.95
CA GLU A 329 9.16 -6.98 29.91
C GLU A 329 10.54 -6.32 30.00
N GLU A 330 11.04 -6.06 31.22
CA GLU A 330 12.39 -5.51 31.43
C GLU A 330 13.48 -6.46 30.93
N GLN A 331 13.37 -7.76 31.21
CA GLN A 331 14.31 -8.78 30.73
C GLN A 331 14.27 -8.89 29.20
N ALA A 332 13.08 -8.92 28.60
CA ALA A 332 12.94 -8.97 27.15
C ALA A 332 13.53 -7.71 26.50
N LYS A 333 13.19 -6.51 26.98
CA LYS A 333 13.72 -5.24 26.47
C LYS A 333 15.24 -5.15 26.59
N ALA A 334 15.83 -5.74 27.64
CA ALA A 334 17.27 -5.75 27.84
C ALA A 334 18.04 -6.43 26.71
N MET A 335 17.37 -7.22 25.86
CA MET A 335 17.95 -7.87 24.68
C MET A 335 17.99 -6.99 23.42
N PHE A 336 17.43 -5.79 23.47
CA PHE A 336 17.28 -4.91 22.31
C PHE A 336 18.09 -3.64 22.45
N TRP A 337 18.85 -3.32 21.40
CA TRP A 337 19.60 -2.08 21.24
C TRP A 337 19.19 -1.41 19.93
N PHE A 338 19.25 -0.08 19.91
CA PHE A 338 18.91 0.70 18.73
C PHE A 338 20.02 1.70 18.43
N VAL A 339 20.28 1.92 17.15
CA VAL A 339 21.11 3.00 16.63
C VAL A 339 20.27 3.81 15.63
N ASP A 340 20.21 5.12 15.78
CA ASP A 340 19.62 6.02 14.77
C ASP A 340 20.69 6.92 14.14
N SER A 341 20.27 7.94 13.39
CA SER A 341 21.19 8.88 12.72
C SER A 341 22.12 9.67 13.68
N ARG A 342 21.88 9.61 15.00
CA ARG A 342 22.68 10.25 16.04
C ARG A 342 23.41 9.25 16.94
N GLY A 343 23.44 7.97 16.57
CA GLY A 343 24.11 6.92 17.36
C GLY A 343 23.13 6.09 18.21
N MET A 344 23.68 5.37 19.19
CA MET A 344 22.93 4.45 20.04
C MET A 344 21.85 5.17 20.86
N ILE A 345 20.67 4.56 21.02
CA ILE A 345 19.57 5.12 21.83
C ILE A 345 19.82 4.81 23.31
N THR A 346 20.18 5.85 24.07
CA THR A 346 20.44 5.79 25.51
C THR A 346 19.66 6.90 26.21
N ALA A 347 19.28 6.68 27.47
CA ALA A 347 18.52 7.68 28.23
C ALA A 347 19.33 8.94 28.57
N ASN A 348 20.66 8.83 28.55
CA ASN A 348 21.62 9.89 28.82
C ASN A 348 22.29 10.44 27.55
N ARG A 349 21.76 10.18 26.35
CA ARG A 349 22.34 10.63 25.07
C ARG A 349 22.47 12.15 24.92
N GLY A 350 21.78 12.92 25.76
CA GLY A 350 21.88 14.38 25.82
C GLY A 350 20.95 15.13 24.84
N ASP A 351 20.22 14.42 23.99
CA ASP A 351 19.16 14.96 23.15
C ASP A 351 17.76 14.57 23.67
N THR A 352 16.73 15.25 23.15
CA THR A 352 15.35 14.84 23.40
C THR A 352 14.98 13.71 22.43
N LEU A 353 14.79 12.51 22.98
CA LEU A 353 14.30 11.36 22.22
C LEU A 353 12.82 11.54 21.86
N ALA A 354 12.45 11.15 20.64
CA ALA A 354 11.05 11.02 20.28
C ALA A 354 10.37 9.97 21.16
N ALA A 355 9.08 10.16 21.48
CA ALA A 355 8.36 9.32 22.45
C ALA A 355 8.44 7.81 22.13
N HIS A 356 8.37 7.44 20.85
CA HIS A 356 8.46 6.05 20.40
C HIS A 356 9.84 5.40 20.67
N LYS A 357 10.91 6.19 20.80
CA LYS A 357 12.27 5.69 21.09
C LYS A 357 12.55 5.50 22.57
N VAL A 358 11.87 6.27 23.43
CA VAL A 358 12.08 6.26 24.88
C VAL A 358 11.87 4.85 25.45
N TYR A 359 10.92 4.09 24.90
CA TYR A 359 10.64 2.73 25.35
C TYR A 359 11.88 1.81 25.31
N PHE A 360 12.77 1.96 24.31
CA PHE A 360 13.98 1.14 24.14
C PHE A 360 15.27 1.86 24.53
N ALA A 361 15.19 3.02 25.19
CA ALA A 361 16.38 3.73 25.63
C ALA A 361 17.14 2.93 26.70
N ARG A 362 18.45 2.70 26.47
CA ARG A 362 19.30 1.98 27.41
C ARG A 362 19.67 2.86 28.60
N HIS A 363 19.74 2.21 29.77
CA HIS A 363 20.17 2.81 31.03
C HIS A 363 21.42 2.14 31.61
N ASP A 364 21.84 1.02 31.00
CA ASP A 364 22.81 0.07 31.50
C ASP A 364 24.08 0.03 30.61
N ASN A 365 24.47 1.18 30.07
CA ASN A 365 25.60 1.35 29.16
C ASN A 365 26.83 2.02 29.79
N ASP A 366 26.89 2.15 31.12
CA ASP A 366 28.01 2.77 31.86
C ASP A 366 28.47 4.13 31.27
N ASP A 367 27.51 4.99 30.93
CA ASP A 367 27.73 6.29 30.26
C ASP A 367 28.43 6.24 28.88
N THR A 368 28.63 5.05 28.30
CA THR A 368 29.25 4.85 26.99
C THR A 368 28.32 5.31 25.87
N GLN A 369 28.73 6.33 25.13
CA GLN A 369 27.99 6.84 23.97
C GLN A 369 28.61 6.30 22.67
N CYS A 370 27.88 5.43 21.99
CA CYS A 370 28.25 4.92 20.66
C CYS A 370 27.69 5.87 19.60
N THR A 371 28.58 6.55 18.85
CA THR A 371 28.17 7.56 17.86
C THR A 371 27.92 6.98 16.48
N SER A 372 28.46 5.78 16.22
CA SER A 372 28.32 5.05 14.97
C SER A 372 27.74 3.65 15.20
N LEU A 373 27.34 3.00 14.11
CA LEU A 373 26.97 1.59 14.13
C LEU A 373 28.16 0.70 14.47
N GLU A 374 29.36 1.06 14.00
CA GLU A 374 30.60 0.31 14.28
C GLU A 374 30.94 0.34 15.77
N ASP A 375 30.74 1.47 16.45
CA ASP A 375 30.93 1.58 17.90
C ASP A 375 29.93 0.72 18.70
N ALA A 376 28.76 0.42 18.13
CA ALA A 376 27.69 -0.30 18.78
C ALA A 376 27.75 -1.83 18.57
N LEU A 377 28.48 -2.28 17.56
CA LEU A 377 28.73 -3.70 17.24
C LEU A 377 29.89 -4.23 18.08
#